data_AF-A0A7L4PX93-F1
#
_entry.id   AF-A0A7L4PX93-F1
#
_cell.length_a   1.000
_cell.length_b   1.000
_cell.length_c   1.000
_cell.angle_alpha   90.00
_cell.angle_beta   90.00
_cell.angle_gamma   90.00
#
_symmetry.space_group_name_H-M   'P 1'
#
loop_
_entity.id
_entity.type
_entity.pdbx_description
1 polymer ?
#
loop_
_entity_poly.entity_id
_entity_poly.type
_entity_poly.pdbx_seq_one_letter_code
_entity_poly.pdbx_strand_id
1 'polypeptide(L)'
;MFEAFADSLRQKNGGILPFEEQIATFTRYIAQIAENKKMGGDILFMMTYMASITTAQVTRPEIFAYTAVRKEYVTSRYVERIEFFVKRWNYSYSEALRVIAERISNPMLRSMLNRYANATDSGVPDDEFLRLELSTVRSVYRNNFEQGIEMLKKWGDAYIAMMLSATIVGIIIMV
;
A
#
# COMPACT_ATOMS: atom_id res chain seq x y z
N MET A 1 -33.92 5.86 13.33
CA MET A 1 -34.62 6.37 12.12
C MET A 1 -34.13 5.68 10.85
N PHE A 2 -32.81 5.54 10.62
CA PHE A 2 -32.25 4.78 9.47
C PHE A 2 -32.46 3.26 9.54
N GLU A 3 -32.40 2.65 10.73
CA GLU A 3 -32.62 1.20 10.90
C GLU A 3 -34.06 0.78 10.54
N ALA A 4 -35.05 1.53 11.01
CA ALA A 4 -36.46 1.28 10.67
C ALA A 4 -36.75 1.40 9.16
N PHE A 5 -36.03 2.29 8.46
CA PHE A 5 -36.11 2.41 7.01
C PHE A 5 -35.45 1.22 6.29
N ALA A 6 -34.28 0.79 6.76
CA ALA A 6 -33.57 -0.38 6.22
C ALA A 6 -34.36 -1.68 6.42
N ASP A 7 -35.02 -1.85 7.56
CA ASP A 7 -35.84 -3.01 7.86
C ASP A 7 -37.10 -3.06 6.97
N SER A 8 -37.73 -1.92 6.71
CA SER A 8 -38.87 -1.83 5.79
C SER A 8 -38.50 -2.15 4.34
N LEU A 9 -37.27 -1.85 3.91
CA LEU A 9 -36.75 -2.16 2.58
C LEU A 9 -36.33 -3.63 2.45
N ARG A 10 -35.74 -4.21 3.51
CA ARG A 10 -35.44 -5.65 3.58
C ARG A 10 -36.69 -6.51 3.49
N GLN A 11 -37.78 -6.09 4.14
CA GLN A 11 -39.07 -6.79 4.10
C GLN A 11 -39.72 -6.77 2.71
N LYS A 12 -39.51 -5.72 1.92
CA LYS A 12 -40.11 -5.56 0.59
C LYS A 12 -39.36 -6.26 -0.55
N ASN A 13 -38.05 -6.51 -0.40
CA ASN A 13 -37.18 -7.07 -1.46
C ASN A 13 -36.62 -8.47 -1.14
N GLY A 14 -37.30 -9.28 -0.33
CA GLY A 14 -36.92 -10.69 -0.12
C GLY A 14 -35.56 -10.90 0.55
N GLY A 15 -35.10 -9.94 1.36
CA GLY A 15 -33.85 -10.04 2.13
C GLY A 15 -32.61 -9.43 1.48
N ILE A 16 -32.71 -8.86 0.27
CA ILE A 16 -31.60 -8.21 -0.43
C ILE A 16 -31.89 -6.72 -0.54
N LEU A 17 -30.96 -5.86 -0.10
CA LEU A 17 -31.12 -4.42 -0.27
C LEU A 17 -30.93 -4.06 -1.75
N PRO A 18 -31.77 -3.19 -2.34
CA PRO A 18 -31.48 -2.66 -3.67
C PRO A 18 -30.11 -1.96 -3.62
N PHE A 19 -29.24 -2.28 -4.58
CA PHE A 19 -27.87 -1.76 -4.70
C PHE A 19 -26.84 -2.31 -3.69
N GLU A 20 -27.13 -3.38 -2.93
CA GLU A 20 -26.18 -3.99 -1.99
C GLU A 20 -24.84 -4.39 -2.64
N GLU A 21 -24.88 -5.02 -3.82
CA GLU A 21 -23.67 -5.38 -4.56
C GLU A 21 -22.88 -4.15 -5.04
N GLN A 22 -23.58 -3.08 -5.43
CA GLN A 22 -22.93 -1.84 -5.88
C GLN A 22 -22.27 -1.10 -4.71
N ILE A 23 -22.95 -1.03 -3.55
CA ILE A 23 -22.41 -0.44 -2.32
C ILE A 23 -21.22 -1.27 -1.79
N ALA A 24 -21.31 -2.60 -1.84
CA ALA A 24 -20.21 -3.49 -1.47
C ALA A 24 -18.99 -3.33 -2.40
N THR A 25 -19.22 -3.14 -3.70
CA THR A 25 -18.15 -2.90 -4.68
C THR A 25 -17.51 -1.53 -4.45
N PHE A 26 -18.31 -0.50 -4.19
CA PHE A 26 -17.85 0.86 -3.93
C PHE A 26 -17.03 0.96 -2.63
N THR A 27 -17.50 0.31 -1.56
CA THR A 27 -16.76 0.26 -0.29
C THR A 27 -15.44 -0.50 -0.41
N ARG A 28 -15.39 -1.62 -1.16
CA ARG A 28 -14.12 -2.32 -1.47
C ARG A 28 -13.15 -1.44 -2.23
N TYR A 29 -13.64 -0.69 -3.22
CA TYR A 29 -12.80 0.22 -4.01
C TYR A 29 -12.21 1.34 -3.15
N ILE A 30 -13.02 1.98 -2.28
CA ILE A 30 -12.53 2.99 -1.34
C ILE A 30 -11.52 2.39 -0.36
N ALA A 31 -11.80 1.20 0.18
CA ALA A 31 -10.88 0.51 1.09
C ALA A 31 -9.54 0.24 0.40
N GLN A 32 -9.56 -0.21 -0.85
CA GLN A 32 -8.36 -0.47 -1.65
C GLN A 32 -7.54 0.79 -1.93
N ILE A 33 -8.20 1.92 -2.18
CA ILE A 33 -7.52 3.22 -2.31
C ILE A 33 -6.86 3.64 -0.99
N ALA A 34 -7.59 3.53 0.12
CA ALA A 34 -7.08 3.86 1.45
C ALA A 34 -5.88 2.97 1.81
N GLU A 35 -5.96 1.69 1.47
CA GLU A 35 -4.88 0.72 1.65
C GLU A 35 -3.66 1.11 0.81
N ASN A 36 -3.85 1.37 -0.50
CA ASN A 36 -2.78 1.77 -1.40
C ASN A 36 -2.05 3.04 -0.92
N LYS A 37 -2.76 3.99 -0.29
CA LYS A 37 -2.15 5.22 0.26
C LYS A 37 -1.25 4.94 1.45
N LYS A 38 -1.63 4.01 2.34
CA LYS A 38 -0.81 3.61 3.50
C LYS A 38 0.39 2.74 3.11
N MET A 39 0.25 1.97 2.03
CA MET A 39 1.30 1.05 1.57
C MET A 39 2.65 1.72 1.25
N GLY A 40 2.69 3.01 0.90
CA GLY A 40 3.96 3.68 0.54
C GLY A 40 5.02 3.61 1.64
N GLY A 41 4.64 3.92 2.89
CA GLY A 41 5.54 3.80 4.05
C GLY A 41 5.74 2.35 4.47
N ASP A 42 4.67 1.55 4.45
CA ASP A 42 4.71 0.14 4.85
C ASP A 42 5.66 -0.71 4.00
N ILE A 43 5.75 -0.45 2.69
CA ILE A 43 6.71 -1.13 1.80
C ILE A 43 8.14 -0.83 2.26
N LEU A 44 8.47 0.43 2.58
CA LEU A 44 9.79 0.81 3.06
C LEU A 44 10.11 0.11 4.40
N PHE A 45 9.17 0.07 5.34
CA PHE A 45 9.38 -0.59 6.63
C PHE A 45 9.55 -2.11 6.49
N MET A 46 8.71 -2.76 5.69
CA MET A 46 8.83 -4.19 5.39
C MET A 46 10.18 -4.51 4.75
N MET A 47 10.59 -3.75 3.73
CA MET A 47 11.89 -3.96 3.07
C MET A 47 13.07 -3.71 4.00
N THR A 48 12.96 -2.71 4.87
CA THR A 48 13.99 -2.44 5.88
C THR A 48 14.09 -3.62 6.84
N TYR A 49 12.96 -4.19 7.26
CA TYR A 49 12.94 -5.38 8.10
C TYR A 49 13.58 -6.58 7.38
N MET A 50 13.14 -6.91 6.17
CA MET A 50 13.68 -8.02 5.38
C MET A 50 15.20 -7.89 5.15
N ALA A 51 15.68 -6.70 4.80
CA ALA A 51 17.11 -6.46 4.62
C ALA A 51 17.91 -6.43 5.95
N SER A 52 17.26 -6.12 7.07
CA SER A 52 17.93 -6.18 8.38
C SER A 52 18.11 -7.62 8.84
N ILE A 53 17.11 -8.48 8.66
CA ILE A 53 17.20 -9.88 9.08
C ILE A 53 18.17 -10.68 8.22
N THR A 54 18.36 -10.33 6.94
CA THR A 54 19.37 -10.97 6.08
C THR A 54 20.80 -10.77 6.57
N THR A 55 21.05 -9.74 7.39
CA THR A 55 22.36 -9.53 8.04
C THR A 55 22.73 -10.71 8.97
N ALA A 56 21.73 -11.43 9.49
CA ALA A 56 21.91 -12.64 10.30
C ALA A 56 22.09 -13.93 9.46
N GLN A 57 22.30 -13.81 8.14
CA GLN A 57 22.48 -14.95 7.22
C GLN A 57 21.34 -15.99 7.29
N VAL A 58 20.11 -15.50 7.46
CA VAL A 58 18.90 -16.34 7.47
C VAL A 58 18.61 -16.92 6.09
N THR A 59 18.00 -18.10 6.08
CA THR A 59 17.58 -18.76 4.84
C THR A 59 16.32 -18.10 4.25
N ARG A 60 16.09 -18.26 2.94
CA ARG A 60 14.89 -17.72 2.27
C ARG A 60 13.57 -18.10 2.96
N PRO A 61 13.32 -19.37 3.36
CA PRO A 61 12.10 -19.72 4.07
C PRO A 61 11.93 -18.97 5.39
N GLU A 62 13.02 -18.73 6.11
CA GLU A 62 13.00 -17.96 7.35
C GLU A 62 12.72 -16.48 7.10
N ILE A 63 13.28 -15.89 6.04
CA ILE A 63 12.99 -14.49 5.65
C ILE A 63 11.48 -14.30 5.47
N PHE A 64 10.84 -15.18 4.67
CA PHE A 64 9.41 -15.10 4.42
C PHE A 64 8.58 -15.42 5.67
N ALA A 65 8.97 -16.43 6.45
CA ALA A 65 8.26 -16.79 7.68
C ALA A 65 8.30 -15.67 8.73
N TYR A 66 9.46 -15.07 8.99
CA TYR A 66 9.59 -13.98 9.96
C TYR A 66 8.87 -12.72 9.51
N THR A 67 8.86 -12.44 8.20
CA THR A 67 8.16 -11.28 7.63
C THR A 67 6.64 -11.48 7.61
N ALA A 68 6.15 -12.70 7.39
CA ALA A 68 4.72 -13.04 7.40
C ALA A 68 4.06 -12.89 8.78
N VAL A 69 4.79 -13.17 9.87
CA VAL A 69 4.24 -13.09 11.24
C VAL A 69 3.98 -11.65 11.69
N ARG A 70 4.63 -10.67 11.04
CA ARG A 70 4.50 -9.25 11.37
C ARG A 70 3.12 -8.73 11.00
N LYS A 71 2.55 -7.89 11.86
CA LYS A 71 1.22 -7.26 11.68
C LYS A 71 1.29 -5.73 11.69
N GLU A 72 2.49 -5.19 11.83
CA GLU A 72 2.77 -3.76 11.94
C GLU A 72 2.57 -3.02 10.61
N TYR A 73 2.69 -3.73 9.49
CA TYR A 73 2.58 -3.18 8.13
C TYR A 73 1.54 -3.96 7.32
N VAL A 74 0.72 -3.26 6.54
CA VAL A 74 -0.35 -3.90 5.73
C VAL A 74 0.22 -4.86 4.68
N THR A 75 1.44 -4.57 4.22
CA THR A 75 2.15 -5.37 3.23
C THR A 75 2.48 -6.79 3.71
N SER A 76 2.52 -7.04 5.02
CA SER A 76 2.83 -8.37 5.58
C SER A 76 1.79 -9.41 5.20
N ARG A 77 0.53 -8.99 5.04
CA ARG A 77 -0.58 -9.87 4.64
C ARG A 77 -0.35 -10.49 3.26
N TYR A 78 0.35 -9.79 2.37
CA TYR A 78 0.72 -10.34 1.07
C TYR A 78 1.88 -11.34 1.20
N VAL A 79 2.84 -11.05 2.07
CA VAL A 79 3.96 -11.97 2.37
C VAL A 79 3.47 -13.24 3.06
N GLU A 80 2.51 -13.14 3.97
CA GLU A 80 1.82 -14.28 4.59
C GLU A 80 1.14 -15.17 3.54
N ARG A 81 0.49 -14.57 2.53
CA ARG A 81 -0.08 -15.36 1.43
C ARG A 81 0.99 -16.03 0.58
N ILE A 82 2.11 -15.37 0.31
CA ILE A 82 3.25 -15.97 -0.41
C ILE A 82 3.75 -17.19 0.37
N GLU A 83 3.98 -17.03 1.67
CA GLU A 83 4.44 -18.09 2.55
C GLU A 83 3.46 -19.27 2.60
N PHE A 84 2.16 -18.98 2.65
CA PHE A 84 1.10 -20.00 2.57
C PHE A 84 1.12 -20.78 1.25
N PHE A 85 1.29 -20.12 0.11
CA PHE A 85 1.38 -20.79 -1.20
C PHE A 85 2.62 -21.68 -1.27
N VAL A 86 3.76 -21.20 -0.78
CA VAL A 86 4.99 -22.01 -0.79
C VAL A 86 4.86 -23.20 0.16
N LYS A 87 4.47 -23.00 1.42
CA LYS A 87 4.44 -24.08 2.41
C LYS A 87 3.34 -25.10 2.18
N ARG A 88 2.14 -24.65 1.79
CA ARG A 88 0.96 -25.53 1.72
C ARG A 88 0.70 -26.09 0.33
N TRP A 89 1.09 -25.37 -0.71
CA TRP A 89 0.88 -25.78 -2.10
C TRP A 89 2.17 -26.20 -2.80
N ASN A 90 3.32 -26.09 -2.14
CA ASN A 90 4.64 -26.45 -2.66
C ASN A 90 5.02 -25.69 -3.95
N TYR A 91 4.56 -24.44 -4.05
CA TYR A 91 4.91 -23.55 -5.15
C TYR A 91 6.34 -23.08 -4.99
N SER A 92 7.02 -22.80 -6.11
CA SER A 92 8.31 -22.10 -6.04
C SER A 92 8.11 -20.67 -5.52
N TYR A 93 9.15 -20.11 -4.88
CA TYR A 93 9.08 -18.73 -4.36
C TYR A 93 8.81 -17.72 -5.49
N SER A 94 9.42 -17.90 -6.65
CA SER A 94 9.22 -17.02 -7.81
C SER A 94 7.79 -17.10 -8.36
N GLU A 95 7.21 -18.29 -8.48
CA GLU A 95 5.81 -18.45 -8.90
C GLU A 95 4.85 -17.83 -7.86
N ALA A 96 5.06 -18.11 -6.57
CA ALA A 96 4.22 -17.55 -5.51
C ALA A 96 4.27 -16.01 -5.48
N LEU A 97 5.45 -15.43 -5.68
CA LEU A 97 5.64 -13.98 -5.81
C LEU A 97 4.87 -13.41 -7.01
N ARG A 98 4.94 -14.04 -8.18
CA ARG A 98 4.22 -13.61 -9.40
C ARG A 98 2.70 -13.67 -9.21
N VAL A 99 2.18 -14.78 -8.69
CA VAL A 99 0.74 -14.97 -8.45
C VAL A 99 0.18 -13.90 -7.50
N ILE A 100 0.95 -13.54 -6.47
CA ILE A 100 0.54 -12.49 -5.54
C ILE A 100 0.68 -11.10 -6.16
N ALA A 101 1.73 -10.87 -6.94
CA ALA A 101 1.94 -9.60 -7.66
C ALA A 101 0.76 -9.25 -8.59
N GLU A 102 0.19 -10.24 -9.28
CA GLU A 102 -0.99 -10.05 -10.15
C GLU A 102 -2.24 -9.58 -9.38
N ARG A 103 -2.37 -9.98 -8.11
CA ARG A 103 -3.54 -9.65 -7.27
C ARG A 103 -3.39 -8.35 -6.50
N ILE A 104 -2.24 -7.68 -6.59
CA ILE A 104 -1.97 -6.44 -5.87
C ILE A 104 -2.33 -5.23 -6.73
N SER A 105 -3.12 -4.33 -6.15
CA SER A 105 -3.45 -3.04 -6.77
C SER A 105 -2.31 -2.05 -6.75
N ASN A 106 -1.52 -2.03 -5.67
CA ASN A 106 -0.45 -1.07 -5.52
C ASN A 106 0.68 -1.35 -6.55
N PRO A 107 0.95 -0.41 -7.47
CA PRO A 107 1.91 -0.64 -8.54
C PRO A 107 3.35 -0.81 -8.02
N MET A 108 3.70 -0.15 -6.92
CA MET A 108 5.04 -0.21 -6.32
C MET A 108 5.32 -1.59 -5.74
N LEU A 109 4.40 -2.11 -4.91
CA LEU A 109 4.54 -3.45 -4.34
C LEU A 109 4.50 -4.53 -5.43
N ARG A 110 3.57 -4.42 -6.39
CA ARG A 110 3.51 -5.34 -7.53
C ARG A 110 4.83 -5.38 -8.31
N SER A 111 5.38 -4.21 -8.61
CA SER A 111 6.65 -4.09 -9.33
C SER A 111 7.82 -4.67 -8.53
N MET A 112 7.86 -4.43 -7.23
CA MET A 112 8.86 -4.96 -6.31
C MET A 112 8.81 -6.49 -6.21
N LEU A 113 7.61 -7.09 -6.05
CA LEU A 113 7.46 -8.55 -6.02
C LEU A 113 7.84 -9.21 -7.35
N ASN A 114 7.50 -8.60 -8.48
CA ASN A 114 7.92 -9.09 -9.79
C ASN A 114 9.44 -9.03 -9.98
N ARG A 115 10.09 -7.95 -9.52
CA ARG A 115 11.57 -7.88 -9.49
C ARG A 115 12.15 -8.97 -8.60
N TYR A 116 11.55 -9.22 -7.44
CA TYR A 116 12.02 -10.25 -6.53
C TYR A 116 11.86 -11.66 -7.11
N ALA A 117 10.75 -11.93 -7.80
CA ALA A 117 10.54 -13.19 -8.51
C ALA A 117 11.62 -13.40 -9.59
N ASN A 118 11.89 -12.37 -10.40
CA ASN A 118 12.93 -12.45 -11.43
C ASN A 118 14.33 -12.64 -10.83
N ALA A 119 14.64 -11.97 -9.72
CA ALA A 119 15.92 -12.14 -9.02
C ALA A 119 16.07 -13.56 -8.45
N THR A 120 14.98 -14.11 -7.91
CA THR A 120 14.90 -15.49 -7.42
C THR A 120 15.13 -16.50 -8.54
N ASP A 121 14.49 -16.33 -9.69
CA ASP A 121 14.68 -17.19 -10.87
C ASP A 121 16.11 -17.09 -11.43
N SER A 122 16.73 -15.91 -11.34
CA SER A 122 18.10 -15.67 -11.81
C SER A 122 19.17 -16.17 -10.84
N GLY A 123 18.79 -16.73 -9.69
CA GLY A 123 19.72 -17.23 -8.68
C GLY A 123 20.46 -16.15 -7.90
N VAL A 124 19.97 -14.91 -7.89
CA VAL A 124 20.57 -13.82 -7.11
C VAL A 124 20.40 -14.10 -5.61
N PRO A 125 21.44 -13.94 -4.79
CA PRO A 125 21.33 -14.03 -3.34
C PRO A 125 20.27 -13.08 -2.78
N ASP A 126 19.45 -13.57 -1.83
CA ASP A 126 18.35 -12.79 -1.26
C ASP A 126 18.85 -11.55 -0.50
N ASP A 127 20.03 -11.62 0.12
CA ASP A 127 20.64 -10.50 0.84
C ASP A 127 21.05 -9.35 -0.10
N GLU A 128 21.68 -9.68 -1.22
CA GLU A 128 22.09 -8.75 -2.26
C GLU A 128 20.86 -8.07 -2.86
N PHE A 129 19.85 -8.86 -3.26
CA PHE A 129 18.61 -8.35 -3.80
C PHE A 129 17.91 -7.40 -2.81
N LEU A 130 17.71 -7.83 -1.57
CA LEU A 130 16.96 -7.05 -0.57
C LEU A 130 17.69 -5.74 -0.19
N ARG A 131 19.03 -5.73 -0.15
CA ARG A 131 19.81 -4.49 0.07
C ARG A 131 19.68 -3.51 -1.09
N LEU A 132 19.79 -3.99 -2.33
CA LEU A 132 19.65 -3.16 -3.52
C LEU A 132 18.22 -2.61 -3.63
N GLU A 133 17.22 -3.46 -3.45
CA GLU A 133 15.81 -3.08 -3.51
C GLU A 133 15.46 -2.08 -2.41
N LEU A 134 15.99 -2.24 -1.20
CA LEU A 134 15.82 -1.27 -0.11
C LEU A 134 16.37 0.12 -0.49
N SER A 135 17.52 0.19 -1.16
CA SER A 135 18.08 1.47 -1.60
C SER A 135 17.16 2.18 -2.61
N THR A 136 16.60 1.42 -3.55
CA THR A 136 15.64 1.89 -4.55
C THR A 136 14.35 2.37 -3.90
N VAL A 137 13.73 1.54 -3.06
CA VAL A 137 12.49 1.87 -2.34
C VAL A 137 12.67 3.10 -1.45
N ARG A 138 13.82 3.22 -0.78
CA ARG A 138 14.16 4.40 0.04
C ARG A 138 14.28 5.66 -0.80
N SER A 139 14.93 5.58 -1.97
CA SER A 139 15.04 6.72 -2.90
C SER A 139 13.65 7.17 -3.38
N VAL A 140 12.81 6.22 -3.81
CA VAL A 140 11.43 6.51 -4.24
C VAL A 140 10.61 7.15 -3.12
N TYR A 141 10.70 6.60 -1.90
CA TYR A 141 10.00 7.16 -0.74
C TYR A 141 10.46 8.58 -0.43
N ARG A 142 11.78 8.81 -0.41
CA ARG A 142 12.37 10.13 -0.17
C ARG A 142 11.90 11.15 -1.22
N ASN A 143 11.94 10.79 -2.50
CA ASN A 143 11.49 11.66 -3.59
C ASN A 143 10.02 12.05 -3.44
N ASN A 144 9.16 11.08 -3.12
CA ASN A 144 7.73 11.35 -2.89
C ASN A 144 7.51 12.27 -1.68
N PHE A 145 8.30 12.08 -0.62
CA PHE A 145 8.22 12.92 0.57
C PHE A 145 8.69 14.36 0.30
N GLU A 146 9.81 14.53 -0.40
CA GLU A 146 10.34 15.83 -0.81
C GLU A 146 9.34 16.57 -1.73
N GLN A 147 8.74 15.89 -2.69
CA GLN A 147 7.66 16.44 -3.53
C GLN A 147 6.45 16.88 -2.69
N GLY A 148 6.08 16.09 -1.68
CA GLY A 148 5.00 16.44 -0.75
C GLY A 148 5.29 17.72 0.03
N ILE A 149 6.53 17.88 0.50
CA ILE A 149 6.98 19.11 1.18
C ILE A 149 6.96 20.31 0.21
N GLU A 150 7.46 20.13 -1.01
CA GLU A 150 7.46 21.20 -2.01
C GLU A 150 6.04 21.65 -2.36
N MET A 151 5.12 20.69 -2.53
CA MET A 151 3.72 21.00 -2.76
C MET A 151 3.11 21.76 -1.57
N LEU A 152 3.39 21.33 -0.34
CA LEU A 152 2.92 22.03 0.86
C LEU A 152 3.43 23.48 0.92
N LYS A 153 4.69 23.73 0.56
CA LYS A 153 5.24 25.10 0.45
C LYS A 153 4.48 25.94 -0.56
N LYS A 154 4.23 25.40 -1.77
CA LYS A 154 3.44 26.09 -2.81
C LYS A 154 2.03 26.44 -2.35
N TRP A 155 1.37 25.52 -1.62
CA TRP A 155 0.06 25.79 -1.02
C TRP A 155 0.12 26.86 0.07
N GLY A 156 1.19 26.89 0.87
CA GLY A 156 1.44 27.94 1.85
C GLY A 156 1.60 29.31 1.19
N ASP A 157 2.40 29.41 0.14
CA ASP A 157 2.60 30.65 -0.62
C ASP A 157 1.30 31.12 -1.26
N ALA A 158 0.52 30.20 -1.85
CA ALA A 158 -0.80 30.49 -2.39
C ALA A 158 -1.78 30.97 -1.31
N TYR A 159 -1.75 30.38 -0.12
CA TYR A 159 -2.57 30.81 1.01
C TYR A 159 -2.24 32.24 1.46
N ILE A 160 -0.95 32.57 1.58
CA ILE A 160 -0.50 33.93 1.90
C ILE A 160 -0.96 34.92 0.82
N ALA A 161 -0.81 34.56 -0.45
CA ALA A 161 -1.29 35.39 -1.56
C ALA A 161 -2.81 35.62 -1.53
N MET A 162 -3.60 34.58 -1.21
CA MET A 162 -5.06 34.69 -1.06
C MET A 162 -5.44 35.61 0.11
N MET A 163 -4.77 35.50 1.25
CA MET A 163 -4.99 36.38 2.41
C MET A 163 -4.67 37.84 2.11
N LEU A 164 -3.54 38.11 1.43
CA LEU A 164 -3.17 39.45 1.00
C LEU A 164 -4.20 40.03 0.01
N SER A 165 -4.62 39.22 -0.97
CA SER A 165 -5.66 39.60 -1.93
C SER A 165 -6.98 39.95 -1.23
N ALA A 166 -7.43 39.11 -0.30
CA ALA A 166 -8.63 39.37 0.50
C ALA A 166 -8.52 40.64 1.34
N THR A 167 -7.34 40.91 1.90
CA THR A 167 -7.08 42.13 2.68
C THR A 167 -7.19 43.39 1.81
N ILE A 168 -6.62 43.37 0.61
CA ILE A 168 -6.72 44.47 -0.36
C ILE A 168 -8.18 44.70 -0.76
N VAL A 169 -8.91 43.64 -1.10
CA VAL A 169 -10.35 43.74 -1.44
C VAL A 169 -11.16 44.31 -0.27
N GLY A 170 -10.89 43.88 0.96
CA GLY A 170 -11.54 44.41 2.15
C GLY A 170 -11.31 45.91 2.34
N ILE A 171 -10.09 46.39 2.10
CA ILE A 171 -9.78 47.83 2.14
C ILE A 171 -10.57 48.59 1.06
N ILE A 172 -10.63 48.05 -0.17
CA ILE A 172 -11.35 48.70 -1.28
C ILE A 172 -12.86 48.81 -1.00
N ILE A 173 -13.46 47.81 -0.35
CA ILE A 173 -14.91 47.82 -0.02
C ILE A 173 -15.20 48.80 1.13
N MET A 174 -14.25 49.02 2.03
CA MET A 174 -14.43 49.91 3.19
C MET A 174 -14.36 51.39 2.82
N VAL A 175 -13.64 51.74 1.75
CA VAL A 175 -13.55 53.10 1.18
C VAL A 175 -14.74 53.38 0.28
#